data_AF-A0A401K1C4-F1
#
_entry.id   AF-A0A401K1C4-F1
#
_cell.length_a   1.000
_cell.length_b   1.000
_cell.length_c   1.000
_cell.angle_alpha   90.00
_cell.angle_beta   90.00
_cell.angle_gamma   90.00
#
_symmetry.space_group_name_H-M   'P 1'
#
loop_
_entity.id
_entity.type
_entity.pdbx_description
1 polymer ?
#
loop_
_entity_poly.entity_id
_entity_poly.type
_entity_poly.pdbx_seq_one_letter_code
_entity_poly.pdbx_strand_id
1 'polypeptide(L)'
;MHWVGDFVDLRDHLLAVWDPSYCPPLYSRKLGDWTIGLSPAFRKAIGSVDKKLQGRILEAIAGICEDPLTAQGDTKKPLEGNLKGLWRYRIGEFRLIYRPENAASVVVLVDFVARSAGYSGVGD
;
A
#
# COMPACT_ATOMS: atom_id res chain seq x y z
N MET A 1 21.45 23.20 -0.83
CA MET A 1 20.11 22.67 -0.51
C MET A 1 20.12 21.18 -0.78
N HIS A 2 20.56 20.39 0.20
CA HIS A 2 20.49 18.92 0.13
C HIS A 2 19.19 18.48 0.80
N TRP A 3 18.29 17.89 0.01
CA TRP A 3 17.20 17.10 0.52
C TRP A 3 17.77 15.76 0.99
N VAL A 4 17.77 15.53 2.31
CA VAL A 4 17.92 14.19 2.88
C VAL A 4 16.49 13.75 3.19
N GLY A 5 15.90 12.95 2.30
CA GLY A 5 14.66 12.24 2.59
C GLY A 5 15.02 11.12 3.55
N ASP A 6 14.79 11.35 4.84
CA ASP A 6 15.32 10.53 5.91
C ASP A 6 14.87 9.07 5.81
N PHE A 7 15.90 8.24 5.90
CA PHE A 7 15.92 6.81 6.12
C PHE A 7 15.33 6.50 7.50
N VAL A 8 14.01 6.55 7.64
CA VAL A 8 13.30 6.35 8.91
C VAL A 8 12.56 5.02 8.85
N ASP A 9 13.23 3.93 9.27
CA ASP A 9 12.52 2.73 9.76
C ASP A 9 13.43 1.80 10.60
N LEU A 10 14.72 1.67 10.22
CA LEU A 10 15.61 0.72 10.92
C LEU A 10 16.27 1.26 12.20
N ARG A 11 16.42 2.59 12.35
CA ARG A 11 17.06 3.20 13.53
C ARG A 11 16.10 3.38 14.70
N ASP A 12 14.83 3.66 14.42
CA ASP A 12 13.82 3.90 15.46
C ASP A 12 13.45 2.61 16.20
N HIS A 13 13.46 1.47 15.49
CA HIS A 13 13.21 0.17 16.11
C HIS A 13 14.35 -0.27 17.05
N LEU A 14 15.59 0.18 16.82
CA LEU A 14 16.73 -0.10 17.69
C LEU A 14 16.79 0.83 18.92
N LEU A 15 16.28 2.07 18.81
CA LEU A 15 16.24 3.02 19.94
C LEU A 15 15.07 2.76 20.89
N ALA A 16 13.95 2.22 20.39
CA ALA A 16 12.79 1.86 21.21
C ALA A 16 13.06 0.73 22.21
N VAL A 17 14.11 -0.08 22.00
CA VAL A 17 14.49 -1.17 22.92
C VAL A 17 15.30 -0.65 24.12
N TRP A 18 15.86 0.57 24.06
CA TRP A 18 16.80 1.08 25.07
C TRP A 18 16.33 2.32 25.85
N ASP A 19 15.31 3.07 25.41
CA ASP A 19 14.78 4.22 26.16
C ASP A 19 13.28 4.09 26.49
N PRO A 20 12.92 3.82 27.77
CA PRO A 20 11.52 3.76 28.23
C PRO A 20 10.73 5.07 28.07
N SER A 21 11.41 6.18 27.79
CA SER A 21 10.82 7.52 27.64
C SER A 21 10.58 7.91 26.18
N TYR A 22 11.03 7.08 25.23
CA TYR A 22 10.85 7.35 23.82
C TYR A 22 9.39 7.10 23.42
N CYS A 23 8.64 8.20 23.34
CA CYS A 23 7.33 8.22 22.71
C CYS A 23 7.53 8.56 21.23
N PRO A 24 7.50 7.59 20.30
CA PRO A 24 7.63 7.89 18.88
C PRO A 24 6.53 8.88 18.46
N PRO A 25 6.84 9.87 17.60
CA PRO A 25 5.82 10.75 17.06
C PRO A 25 4.73 9.90 16.41
N LEU A 26 3.48 10.13 16.84
CA LEU A 26 2.30 9.34 16.47
C LEU A 26 2.00 9.43 14.97
N TYR A 27 2.75 8.71 14.13
CA TYR A 27 2.33 8.35 12.78
C TYR A 27 2.99 7.05 12.28
N SER A 28 3.06 6.05 13.13
CA SER A 28 3.13 4.65 12.69
C SER A 28 2.14 3.85 13.52
N ARG A 29 0.85 4.03 13.25
CA ARG A 29 -0.13 3.08 13.77
C ARG A 29 0.09 1.80 12.97
N LYS A 30 0.58 0.75 13.63
CA LYS A 30 0.51 -0.63 13.14
C LYS A 30 -0.95 -0.95 12.80
N LEU A 31 -1.34 -0.75 11.54
CA LEU A 31 -2.67 -1.08 11.01
C LEU A 31 -2.63 -2.57 10.70
N GLY A 32 -2.81 -3.41 11.73
CA GLY A 32 -2.62 -4.87 11.61
C GLY A 32 -1.14 -5.28 11.54
N ASP A 33 -0.87 -6.56 11.29
CA ASP A 33 0.50 -7.10 11.25
C ASP A 33 1.29 -6.75 9.98
N TRP A 34 0.75 -5.90 9.09
CA TRP A 34 1.32 -5.62 7.78
C TRP A 34 1.79 -4.17 7.63
N THR A 35 3.01 -4.02 7.09
CA THR A 35 3.59 -2.73 6.73
C THR A 35 3.16 -2.32 5.32
N ILE A 36 2.79 -1.06 5.10
CA ILE A 36 2.39 -0.54 3.78
C ILE A 36 3.54 0.21 3.09
N GLY A 37 3.94 -0.28 1.92
CA GLY A 37 4.81 0.42 0.99
C GLY A 37 4.03 1.11 -0.13
N LEU A 38 4.50 2.27 -0.60
CA LEU A 38 3.87 3.02 -1.69
C LEU A 38 4.85 3.17 -2.85
N SER A 39 4.49 2.67 -4.04
CA SER A 39 5.29 2.87 -5.25
C SER A 39 5.25 4.35 -5.72
N PRO A 40 6.24 4.81 -6.50
CA PRO A 40 6.17 6.12 -7.16
C PRO A 40 4.96 6.27 -8.09
N ALA A 41 4.60 5.21 -8.83
CA ALA A 41 3.47 5.19 -9.74
C ALA A 41 2.14 5.38 -8.99
N PHE A 42 1.95 4.64 -7.89
CA PHE A 42 0.80 4.78 -7.02
C PHE A 42 0.70 6.20 -6.45
N ARG A 43 1.79 6.74 -5.89
CA ARG A 43 1.84 8.12 -5.35
C ARG A 43 1.42 9.15 -6.40
N LYS A 44 1.91 9.00 -7.63
CA LYS A 44 1.55 9.88 -8.75
C LYS A 44 0.06 9.73 -9.11
N ALA A 45 -0.44 8.51 -9.18
CA ALA A 45 -1.83 8.22 -9.56
C ALA A 45 -2.84 8.78 -8.54
N ILE A 46 -2.54 8.71 -7.24
CA ILE A 46 -3.44 9.23 -6.20
C ILE A 46 -3.34 10.76 -6.01
N GLY A 47 -2.29 11.40 -6.53
CA GLY A 47 -2.10 12.84 -6.38
C GLY A 47 -3.17 13.68 -7.08
N SER A 48 -3.84 13.13 -8.08
CA SER A 48 -4.86 13.81 -8.88
C SER A 48 -6.31 13.38 -8.59
N VAL A 49 -6.54 12.48 -7.62
CA VAL A 49 -7.89 12.01 -7.29
C VAL A 49 -8.64 12.96 -6.35
N ASP A 50 -9.96 13.02 -6.50
CA ASP A 50 -10.81 13.85 -5.64
C ASP A 50 -10.91 13.31 -4.20
N LYS A 51 -11.34 14.17 -3.27
CA LYS A 51 -11.42 13.85 -1.83
C LYS A 51 -12.33 12.64 -1.52
N LYS A 52 -13.41 12.45 -2.27
CA LYS A 52 -14.33 11.32 -2.06
C LYS A 52 -13.66 10.02 -2.47
N LEU A 53 -12.92 10.03 -3.58
CA LEU A 53 -12.15 8.88 -4.03
C LEU A 53 -10.97 8.59 -3.09
N GLN A 54 -10.30 9.61 -2.55
CA GLN A 54 -9.26 9.45 -1.53
C GLN A 54 -9.78 8.72 -0.28
N GLY A 55 -10.97 9.08 0.21
CA GLY A 55 -11.59 8.38 1.35
C GLY A 55 -11.82 6.89 1.07
N ARG A 56 -12.32 6.56 -0.13
CA ARG A 56 -12.52 5.17 -0.56
C ARG A 56 -11.21 4.40 -0.74
N ILE A 57 -10.14 5.06 -1.18
CA ILE A 57 -8.81 4.46 -1.25
C ILE A 57 -8.32 4.12 0.15
N LEU A 58 -8.50 5.02 1.12
CA LEU A 58 -8.10 4.79 2.51
C LEU A 58 -8.87 3.60 3.12
N GLU A 59 -10.17 3.51 2.90
CA GLU A 59 -11.00 2.37 3.32
C GLU A 59 -10.50 1.06 2.71
N ALA A 60 -10.17 1.07 1.42
CA ALA A 60 -9.61 -0.12 0.76
C ALA A 60 -8.25 -0.52 1.33
N ILE A 61 -7.37 0.44 1.61
CA ILE A 61 -6.06 0.17 2.24
C ILE A 61 -6.26 -0.48 3.61
N ALA A 62 -7.17 0.05 4.43
CA ALA A 62 -7.48 -0.53 5.74
C ALA A 62 -7.94 -1.99 5.63
N GLY A 63 -8.88 -2.28 4.71
CA GLY A 63 -9.34 -3.66 4.48
C GLY A 63 -8.30 -4.60 3.86
N ILE A 64 -7.31 -4.06 3.15
CA ILE A 64 -6.15 -4.84 2.68
C ILE A 64 -5.21 -5.15 3.84
N CYS A 65 -4.96 -4.20 4.75
CA CYS A 65 -4.09 -4.40 5.91
C CYS A 65 -4.59 -5.48 6.88
N GLU A 66 -5.91 -5.62 7.01
CA GLU A 66 -6.52 -6.64 7.86
C GLU A 66 -6.25 -8.06 7.33
N ASP A 67 -6.36 -8.25 6.02
CA ASP A 67 -6.15 -9.54 5.39
C ASP A 67 -5.78 -9.36 3.89
N PRO A 68 -4.50 -9.28 3.53
CA PRO A 68 -4.10 -8.99 2.16
C PRO A 68 -4.11 -10.22 1.24
N LEU A 69 -4.33 -11.43 1.79
CA LEU A 69 -4.19 -12.69 1.05
C LEU A 69 -5.51 -13.46 0.89
N THR A 70 -6.61 -12.99 1.48
CA THR A 70 -7.93 -13.63 1.31
C THR A 70 -8.72 -12.98 0.19
N ALA A 71 -9.14 -13.77 -0.80
CA ALA A 71 -10.01 -13.27 -1.86
C ALA A 71 -11.41 -12.90 -1.32
N GLN A 72 -11.99 -11.82 -1.85
CA GLN A 72 -13.33 -11.34 -1.53
C GLN A 72 -14.12 -11.10 -2.82
N GLY A 73 -14.78 -12.15 -3.31
CA GLY A 73 -15.60 -12.10 -4.52
C GLY A 73 -14.85 -11.49 -5.73
N ASP A 74 -15.51 -10.57 -6.45
CA ASP A 74 -14.86 -9.79 -7.52
C ASP A 74 -14.09 -8.56 -6.99
N THR A 75 -14.29 -8.20 -5.73
CA THR A 75 -13.68 -7.02 -5.09
C THR A 75 -12.19 -7.20 -4.92
N LYS A 76 -11.75 -8.28 -4.27
CA LYS A 76 -10.33 -8.53 -3.96
C LYS A 76 -9.93 -9.90 -4.47
N LYS A 77 -8.97 -9.99 -5.40
CA LYS A 77 -8.50 -11.29 -5.92
C LYS A 77 -7.10 -11.21 -6.51
N PRO A 78 -6.35 -12.32 -6.52
CA PRO A 78 -5.06 -12.36 -7.20
C PRO A 78 -5.24 -12.15 -8.71
N LEU A 79 -4.24 -11.54 -9.32
CA LEU A 79 -4.11 -11.46 -10.77
C LEU A 79 -3.40 -12.72 -11.29
N GLU A 80 -3.67 -13.03 -12.55
CA GLU A 80 -3.20 -14.25 -13.23
C GLU A 80 -2.24 -13.92 -14.39
N GLY A 81 -1.64 -14.96 -14.97
CA GLY A 81 -0.72 -14.84 -16.10
C GLY A 81 0.54 -14.05 -15.73
N ASN A 82 0.92 -13.09 -16.57
CA ASN A 82 2.12 -12.26 -16.38
C ASN A 82 2.07 -11.34 -15.15
N LEU A 83 0.90 -11.18 -14.53
CA LEU A 83 0.70 -10.35 -13.35
C LEU A 83 0.57 -11.21 -12.07
N LYS A 84 0.94 -12.49 -12.13
CA LYS A 84 0.94 -13.39 -10.97
C LYS A 84 1.76 -12.80 -9.82
N GLY A 85 1.23 -12.90 -8.60
CA GLY A 85 1.82 -12.32 -7.40
C GLY A 85 1.30 -10.92 -7.09
N LEU A 86 0.63 -10.28 -8.04
CA LEU A 86 -0.13 -9.06 -7.79
C LEU A 86 -1.59 -9.39 -7.49
N TRP A 87 -2.21 -8.44 -6.82
CA TRP A 87 -3.60 -8.49 -6.41
C TRP A 87 -4.31 -7.23 -6.85
N ARG A 88 -5.61 -7.37 -7.06
CA ARG A 88 -6.50 -6.27 -7.41
C ARG A 88 -7.51 -6.07 -6.30
N TYR A 89 -7.76 -4.82 -5.95
CA TYR A 89 -8.90 -4.37 -5.15
C TYR A 89 -9.77 -3.41 -5.95
N ARG A 90 -11.07 -3.71 -6.10
CA ARG A 90 -12.01 -2.88 -6.87
C ARG A 90 -12.59 -1.76 -6.00
N ILE A 91 -12.52 -0.53 -6.50
CA ILE A 91 -13.06 0.66 -5.85
C ILE A 91 -13.98 1.37 -6.85
N GLY A 92 -15.24 0.91 -6.92
CA GLY A 92 -16.18 1.35 -7.96
C GLY A 92 -15.66 1.03 -9.37
N GLU A 93 -15.35 2.09 -10.12
CA GLU A 93 -14.79 2.03 -11.49
C GLU A 93 -13.26 2.06 -11.53
N PHE A 94 -12.60 2.02 -10.37
CA PHE A 94 -11.15 2.00 -10.26
C PHE A 94 -10.64 0.67 -9.71
N ARG A 95 -9.35 0.42 -9.92
CA ARG A 95 -8.62 -0.75 -9.44
C ARG A 95 -7.38 -0.27 -8.73
N LEU A 96 -7.23 -0.66 -7.47
CA LEU A 96 -5.99 -0.59 -6.74
C LEU A 96 -5.23 -1.89 -6.99
N ILE A 97 -3.99 -1.79 -7.45
CA ILE A 97 -3.09 -2.94 -7.64
C ILE A 97 -2.09 -2.96 -6.50
N TYR A 98 -1.94 -4.11 -5.85
CA TYR A 98 -0.98 -4.27 -4.75
C TYR A 98 -0.24 -5.61 -4.86
N ARG A 99 0.89 -5.69 -4.16
CA ARG A 99 1.69 -6.89 -4.03
C ARG A 99 1.88 -7.21 -2.54
N PRO A 100 1.24 -8.26 -2.01
CA PRO A 100 1.56 -8.75 -0.69
C PRO A 100 2.86 -9.57 -0.74
N GLU A 101 3.77 -9.26 0.17
CA GLU A 101 4.99 -10.02 0.40
C GLU A 101 4.90 -10.69 1.77
N ASN A 102 4.47 -11.95 1.75
CA ASN A 102 4.12 -12.69 2.96
C ASN A 102 5.32 -12.92 3.88
N ALA A 103 6.51 -13.15 3.32
CA ALA A 103 7.70 -13.39 4.14
C ALA A 103 8.10 -12.16 4.97
N ALA A 104 7.86 -10.96 4.45
CA ALA A 104 8.20 -9.70 5.09
C ALA A 104 7.02 -9.05 5.83
N SER A 105 5.81 -9.60 5.73
CA SER A 105 4.56 -8.93 6.16
C SER A 105 4.44 -7.51 5.60
N VAL A 106 4.78 -7.34 4.31
CA VAL A 106 4.71 -6.04 3.62
C VAL A 106 3.65 -6.11 2.53
N VAL A 107 2.83 -5.07 2.40
CA VAL A 107 1.99 -4.86 1.22
C VAL A 107 2.47 -3.63 0.47
N VAL A 108 2.88 -3.80 -0.78
CA VAL A 108 3.27 -2.69 -1.66
C VAL A 108 2.07 -2.29 -2.50
N LEU A 109 1.58 -1.05 -2.36
CA LEU A 109 0.61 -0.46 -3.27
C LEU A 109 1.33 -0.07 -4.56
N VAL A 110 1.01 -0.76 -5.64
CA VAL A 110 1.75 -0.71 -6.92
C VAL A 110 1.18 0.37 -7.82
N ASP A 111 -0.14 0.42 -8.01
CA ASP A 111 -0.77 1.37 -8.92
C ASP A 111 -2.26 1.59 -8.60
N PHE A 112 -2.84 2.67 -9.12
CA PHE A 112 -4.25 3.00 -9.02
C PHE A 112 -4.80 3.44 -10.38
N VAL A 113 -5.63 2.60 -11.01
CA VAL A 113 -6.04 2.78 -12.41
C VAL A 113 -7.54 2.76 -12.60
N ALA A 114 -8.04 3.55 -13.56
CA ALA A 114 -9.43 3.49 -13.99
C ALA A 114 -9.71 2.21 -14.80
N ARG A 115 -10.95 1.71 -14.78
CA ARG A 115 -11.35 0.49 -15.50
C ARG A 115 -11.08 0.54 -17.01
N SER A 116 -11.15 1.74 -17.60
CA SER A 116 -10.92 2.00 -19.03
C SER A 116 -9.46 2.21 -19.41
N ALA A 117 -8.57 2.40 -18.43
CA ALA A 117 -7.14 2.41 -18.66
C ALA A 117 -6.63 0.96 -18.58
N GLY A 118 -5.97 0.47 -19.63
CA GLY A 118 -5.29 -0.83 -19.61
C GLY A 118 -4.13 -0.85 -18.59
N TYR A 119 -3.61 -2.04 -18.27
CA TYR A 119 -2.40 -2.20 -17.45
C TYR A 119 -1.18 -1.76 -18.26
N SER A 120 -0.78 -0.50 -18.16
CA SER A 120 0.32 0.06 -18.97
C SER A 120 1.64 0.27 -18.22
N GLY A 121 1.72 -0.07 -16.92
CA GLY A 121 2.89 0.27 -16.10
C GLY A 121 3.29 -0.75 -15.03
N VAL A 122 2.90 -2.02 -15.18
CA VAL A 122 3.11 -3.05 -14.15
C VAL A 122 4.23 -4.04 -14.52
N GLY A 123 5.07 -3.72 -15.50
CA GLY A 123 5.98 -4.68 -16.14
C GLY A 123 7.44 -4.27 -16.33
N ASP A 124 7.91 -3.18 -15.74
CA ASP A 124 9.33 -2.75 -15.79
C ASP A 124 10.01 -2.85 -14.42
#